data_AF-A0AAD7M5B8-F1
#
_entry.id   AF-A0AAD7M5B8-F1
#
_cell.length_a   1.000
_cell.length_b   1.000
_cell.length_c   1.000
_cell.angle_alpha   90.00
_cell.angle_beta   90.00
_cell.angle_gamma   90.00
#
_symmetry.space_group_name_H-M   'P 1'
#
loop_
_entity.id
_entity.type
_entity.pdbx_description
1 polymer ?
#
loop_
_entity_poly.entity_id
_entity_poly.type
_entity_poly.pdbx_seq_one_letter_code
_entity_poly.pdbx_strand_id
1 'polypeptide(L)'
;MACFVPFNNKNLDTSFFIFRPTVVLVDDFVDELKKFSSCAQSLGCVRSSIFRSIHGNMIIWYGTWLKMSSKNKDLLTATLLSMLSNLSSMAIITEHSFFDAYAGESIDGSSAAKFSTGDIISMNVAATTSSDLYDLSYGILAIFKSRFQNIEGITASVCLRCEIMPRVVWLNVWKSLQLCYSWILNKESRKSMLLYLDRFSVNLKYDIFRVIHVSGDHNGLNFQSSSANQLLENGKESTGTGSAELRYAANEPCIAVFSNYISCFVNSVYKFYNIFVNYLRELIFLEYD
;
A
#
# COMPACT_ATOMS: atom_id res chain seq x y z
N MET A 1 -3.15 19.53 0.92
CA MET A 1 -2.89 18.98 -0.43
C MET A 1 -3.18 17.50 -0.38
N ALA A 2 -3.82 16.95 -1.42
CA ALA A 2 -4.18 15.54 -1.47
C ALA A 2 -3.26 14.78 -2.44
N CYS A 3 -2.82 13.61 -2.02
CA CYS A 3 -2.31 12.55 -2.88
C CYS A 3 -3.46 11.59 -3.21
N PHE A 4 -3.25 10.67 -4.15
CA PHE A 4 -4.30 9.71 -4.51
C PHE A 4 -3.74 8.39 -5.03
N VAL A 5 -4.52 7.32 -4.91
CA VAL A 5 -4.30 6.03 -5.59
C VAL A 5 -5.40 5.81 -6.62
N PRO A 6 -5.07 5.63 -7.92
CA PRO A 6 -6.08 5.45 -8.96
C PRO A 6 -6.80 4.10 -8.83
N PHE A 7 -8.08 4.04 -9.22
CA PHE A 7 -8.87 2.80 -9.18
C PHE A 7 -8.67 1.87 -10.38
N ASN A 8 -7.89 2.30 -11.36
CA ASN A 8 -7.52 1.51 -12.54
C ASN A 8 -6.06 1.77 -12.91
N ASN A 9 -5.50 0.85 -13.69
CA ASN A 9 -4.10 0.88 -14.12
C ASN A 9 -3.90 1.43 -15.55
N LYS A 10 -4.85 2.21 -16.09
CA LYS A 10 -4.80 2.66 -17.50
C LYS A 10 -3.71 3.69 -17.76
N ASN A 11 -3.67 4.74 -16.93
CA ASN A 11 -2.82 5.91 -17.17
C ASN A 11 -1.64 6.01 -16.20
N LEU A 12 -1.74 5.34 -15.06
CA LEU A 12 -0.80 5.47 -13.97
C LEU A 12 -0.40 4.11 -13.44
N ASP A 13 0.88 3.99 -13.10
CA ASP A 13 1.44 2.89 -12.33
C ASP A 13 1.60 3.29 -10.87
N THR A 14 1.40 2.35 -9.96
CA THR A 14 1.55 2.54 -8.51
C THR A 14 2.73 1.70 -8.02
N SER A 15 3.60 2.27 -7.19
CA SER A 15 4.64 1.51 -6.50
C SER A 15 4.67 1.79 -5.00
N PHE A 16 5.11 0.78 -4.26
CA PHE A 16 5.40 0.89 -2.83
C PHE A 16 6.82 0.42 -2.55
N PHE A 17 7.52 1.17 -1.71
CA PHE A 17 8.79 0.79 -1.11
C PHE A 17 8.59 0.73 0.41
N ILE A 18 8.83 -0.43 0.98
CA ILE A 18 8.57 -0.73 2.39
C ILE A 18 9.90 -0.79 3.13
N PHE A 19 10.00 -0.01 4.19
CA PHE A 19 11.20 0.16 4.98
C PHE A 19 10.97 -0.25 6.42
N ARG A 20 11.97 -0.90 7.01
CA ARG A 20 12.12 -1.05 8.45
C ARG A 20 13.23 -0.10 8.91
N PRO A 21 12.90 1.05 9.51
CA PRO A 21 13.89 2.01 9.93
C PRO A 21 14.64 1.55 11.18
N THR A 22 15.86 2.02 11.33
CA THR A 22 16.63 1.96 12.57
C THR A 22 15.98 2.91 13.57
N VAL A 23 15.53 2.41 14.71
CA VAL A 23 14.64 3.13 15.66
C VAL A 23 15.17 4.51 16.06
N VAL A 24 16.49 4.66 16.16
CA VAL A 24 17.15 5.91 16.60
C VAL A 24 17.20 6.99 15.50
N LEU A 25 16.99 6.62 14.24
CA LEU A 25 17.16 7.49 13.06
C LEU A 25 15.84 7.70 12.29
N VAL A 26 14.69 7.43 12.92
CA VAL A 26 13.39 7.43 12.22
C VAL A 26 13.05 8.81 11.66
N ASP A 27 13.25 9.87 12.42
CA ASP A 27 12.86 11.22 11.99
C ASP A 27 13.82 11.74 10.89
N ASP A 28 15.13 11.51 11.03
CA ASP A 28 16.12 11.80 9.99
C ASP A 28 15.82 11.03 8.70
N PHE A 29 15.47 9.74 8.82
CA PHE A 29 15.09 8.90 7.69
C PHE A 29 13.84 9.43 6.98
N VAL A 30 12.84 9.90 7.74
CA VAL A 30 11.65 10.53 7.17
C VAL A 30 12.00 11.80 6.40
N ASP A 31 12.92 12.62 6.90
CA ASP A 31 13.36 13.84 6.22
C ASP A 31 14.15 13.53 4.94
N GLU A 32 15.00 12.51 4.96
CA GLU A 32 15.66 12.02 3.74
C GLU A 32 14.66 11.42 2.74
N LEU A 33 13.62 10.72 3.20
CA LEU A 33 12.55 10.24 2.31
C LEU A 33 11.73 11.39 1.68
N LYS A 34 11.57 12.52 2.36
CA LYS A 34 10.96 13.72 1.77
C LYS A 34 11.85 14.28 0.65
N LYS A 35 13.17 14.34 0.84
CA LYS A 35 14.12 14.75 -0.21
C LYS A 35 14.11 13.77 -1.38
N PHE A 36 14.11 12.46 -1.10
CA PHE A 36 13.95 11.41 -2.09
C PHE A 36 12.66 11.57 -2.91
N SER A 37 11.55 11.93 -2.25
CA SER A 37 10.27 12.19 -2.93
C SER A 37 10.37 13.30 -3.97
N SER A 38 11.12 14.37 -3.69
CA SER A 38 11.41 15.44 -4.65
C SER A 38 12.30 14.96 -5.80
N CYS A 39 13.30 14.13 -5.53
CA CYS A 39 14.13 13.54 -6.58
C CYS A 39 13.35 12.54 -7.45
N ALA A 40 12.40 11.79 -6.88
CA ALA A 40 11.56 10.88 -7.63
C ALA A 40 10.68 11.63 -8.67
N GLN A 41 10.29 12.88 -8.38
CA GLN A 41 9.55 13.71 -9.34
C GLN A 41 10.35 13.99 -10.61
N SER A 42 11.67 14.19 -10.52
CA SER A 42 12.52 14.38 -11.70
C SER A 42 12.66 13.12 -12.56
N LEU A 43 12.34 11.95 -11.99
CA LEU A 43 12.27 10.66 -12.69
C LEU A 43 10.85 10.35 -13.23
N GLY A 44 9.92 11.30 -13.15
CA GLY A 44 8.55 11.15 -13.66
C GLY A 44 7.53 10.64 -12.63
N CYS A 45 7.85 10.66 -11.34
CA CYS A 45 6.86 10.43 -10.29
C CYS A 45 5.86 11.60 -10.27
N VAL A 46 4.58 11.31 -10.52
CA VAL A 46 3.49 12.29 -10.54
C VAL A 46 3.13 12.73 -9.13
N ARG A 47 2.99 11.77 -8.21
CA ARG A 47 2.70 12.01 -6.79
C ARG A 47 3.44 10.99 -5.95
N SER A 48 3.82 11.38 -4.74
CA SER A 48 4.34 10.47 -3.74
C SER A 48 3.81 10.80 -2.36
N SER A 49 3.92 9.83 -1.45
CA SER A 49 3.50 9.98 -0.07
C SER A 49 4.29 9.06 0.84
N ILE A 50 4.37 9.42 2.12
CA ILE A 50 5.03 8.61 3.15
C ILE A 50 3.99 8.23 4.19
N PHE A 51 3.89 6.93 4.45
CA PHE A 51 3.01 6.34 5.46
C PHE A 51 3.85 5.78 6.60
N ARG A 52 3.51 6.13 7.83
CA ARG A 52 4.16 5.60 9.04
C ARG A 52 3.18 4.68 9.75
N SER A 53 3.61 3.45 10.03
CA SER A 53 2.81 2.51 10.79
C SER A 53 2.50 3.07 12.18
N ILE A 54 1.26 2.87 12.64
CA ILE A 54 0.81 3.24 13.98
C ILE A 54 1.18 2.15 15.00
N HIS A 55 1.26 0.89 14.55
CA HIS A 55 1.44 -0.27 15.42
C HIS A 55 2.84 -0.88 15.39
N GLY A 56 3.60 -0.58 14.34
CA GLY A 56 4.87 -1.22 14.06
C GLY A 56 5.96 -0.23 13.68
N ASN A 57 7.14 -0.79 13.46
CA ASN A 57 8.30 -0.05 13.00
C ASN A 57 8.44 -0.18 11.47
N MET A 58 7.43 0.32 10.74
CA MET A 58 7.38 0.23 9.29
C MET A 58 7.02 1.58 8.68
N ILE A 59 7.75 1.96 7.64
CA ILE A 59 7.49 3.15 6.85
C ILE A 59 7.31 2.71 5.40
N ILE A 60 6.29 3.23 4.73
CA ILE A 60 6.03 2.98 3.33
C ILE A 60 6.20 4.28 2.57
N TRP A 61 7.04 4.27 1.54
CA TRP A 61 7.01 5.29 0.51
C TRP A 61 6.12 4.81 -0.64
N TYR A 62 5.14 5.62 -0.99
CA TYR A 62 4.21 5.41 -2.09
C TYR A 62 4.59 6.34 -3.24
N GLY A 63 4.59 5.82 -4.47
CA GLY A 63 4.81 6.59 -5.69
C GLY A 63 3.77 6.27 -6.76
N THR A 64 3.28 7.30 -7.44
CA THR A 64 2.44 7.22 -8.63
C THR A 64 3.22 7.72 -9.83
N TRP A 65 3.18 6.98 -10.93
CA TRP A 65 3.98 7.22 -12.13
C TRP A 65 3.07 7.27 -13.34
N LEU A 66 3.46 7.99 -14.39
CA LEU A 66 2.84 7.81 -15.71
C LEU A 66 3.04 6.36 -16.16
N LYS A 67 2.05 5.78 -16.85
CA LYS A 67 2.11 4.38 -17.30
C LYS A 67 3.41 4.11 -18.07
N MET A 68 4.14 3.08 -17.67
CA MET A 68 5.41 2.68 -18.27
C MET A 68 5.38 1.24 -18.78
N SER A 69 6.26 0.92 -19.73
CA SER A 69 6.55 -0.46 -20.11
C SER A 69 7.31 -1.19 -18.99
N SER A 70 7.23 -2.52 -18.96
CA SER A 70 7.94 -3.34 -17.96
C SER A 70 9.45 -3.08 -17.93
N LYS A 71 10.10 -3.01 -19.09
CA LYS A 71 11.54 -2.68 -19.21
C LYS A 71 11.88 -1.34 -18.54
N ASN A 72 11.02 -0.34 -18.68
CA ASN A 72 11.22 0.97 -18.07
C ASN A 72 11.00 0.91 -16.55
N LYS A 73 10.05 0.08 -16.08
CA LYS A 73 9.83 -0.16 -14.64
C LYS A 73 11.05 -0.81 -13.97
N ASP A 74 11.71 -1.76 -14.64
CA ASP A 74 12.90 -2.41 -14.11
C ASP A 74 14.08 -1.43 -13.99
N LEU A 75 14.30 -0.62 -15.03
CA LEU A 75 15.33 0.44 -15.03
C LEU A 75 15.05 1.49 -13.96
N LEU A 76 13.80 1.92 -13.83
CA LEU A 76 13.37 2.86 -12.81
C LEU A 76 13.59 2.26 -11.41
N THR A 77 13.20 1.00 -11.20
CA THR A 77 13.41 0.30 -9.93
C THR A 77 14.88 0.26 -9.55
N ALA A 78 15.77 -0.12 -10.47
CA ALA A 78 17.21 -0.13 -10.23
C ALA A 78 17.74 1.27 -9.87
N THR A 79 17.25 2.31 -10.54
CA THR A 79 17.62 3.71 -10.27
C THR A 79 17.17 4.14 -8.87
N LEU A 80 15.91 3.86 -8.50
CA LEU A 80 15.37 4.20 -7.19
C LEU A 80 16.09 3.46 -6.06
N LEU A 81 16.37 2.17 -6.23
CA LEU A 81 17.15 1.39 -5.27
C LEU A 81 18.56 1.94 -5.09
N SER A 82 19.22 2.34 -6.18
CA SER A 82 20.53 2.98 -6.12
C SER A 82 20.49 4.29 -5.32
N MET A 83 19.49 5.14 -5.54
CA MET A 83 19.31 6.38 -4.77
C MET A 83 19.05 6.10 -3.27
N LEU A 84 18.23 5.10 -2.97
CA LEU A 84 17.90 4.70 -1.60
C LEU A 84 19.06 3.98 -0.89
N SER A 85 20.06 3.49 -1.61
CA SER A 85 21.24 2.84 -1.01
C SER A 85 22.01 3.78 -0.07
N ASN A 86 21.97 5.09 -0.34
CA ASN A 86 22.53 6.13 0.53
C ASN A 86 21.85 6.19 1.91
N LEU A 87 20.63 5.64 2.04
CA LEU A 87 19.84 5.62 3.26
C LEU A 87 19.92 4.26 3.99
N SER A 88 20.76 3.34 3.54
CA SER A 88 20.85 1.97 4.06
C SER A 88 21.28 1.88 5.53
N SER A 89 22.01 2.88 6.04
CA SER A 89 22.35 2.99 7.47
C SER A 89 21.14 3.38 8.34
N MET A 90 20.17 4.09 7.76
CA MET A 90 18.99 4.60 8.44
C MET A 90 17.81 3.63 8.39
N ALA A 91 17.68 2.85 7.30
CA ALA A 91 16.60 1.89 7.15
C ALA A 91 16.98 0.74 6.21
N ILE A 92 16.33 -0.41 6.42
CA ILE A 92 16.43 -1.56 5.53
C ILE A 92 15.17 -1.63 4.68
N ILE A 93 15.34 -1.66 3.35
CA ILE A 93 14.25 -1.96 2.42
C ILE A 93 13.88 -3.43 2.62
N THR A 94 12.65 -3.68 3.05
CA THR A 94 12.16 -5.04 3.26
C THR A 94 11.48 -5.59 2.02
N GLU A 95 10.69 -4.77 1.33
CA GLU A 95 9.96 -5.16 0.13
C GLU A 95 9.74 -3.93 -0.76
N HIS A 96 9.65 -4.12 -2.07
CA HIS A 96 9.28 -3.09 -3.03
C HIS A 96 8.65 -3.73 -4.26
N SER A 97 7.64 -3.08 -4.87
CA SER A 97 7.02 -3.57 -6.10
C SER A 97 6.13 -2.52 -6.76
N PHE A 98 5.83 -2.75 -8.03
CA PHE A 98 4.71 -2.12 -8.74
C PHE A 98 3.42 -2.92 -8.55
N PHE A 99 2.31 -2.18 -8.60
CA PHE A 99 0.98 -2.71 -8.37
C PHE A 99 0.00 -2.20 -9.42
N ASP A 100 -0.80 -3.13 -9.92
CA ASP A 100 -1.92 -2.85 -10.82
C ASP A 100 -3.20 -2.66 -10.01
N ALA A 101 -3.78 -1.46 -10.08
CA ALA A 101 -5.12 -1.22 -9.58
C ALA A 101 -6.15 -1.86 -10.51
N TYR A 102 -7.00 -2.72 -9.93
CA TYR A 102 -8.03 -3.45 -10.67
C TYR A 102 -9.45 -3.14 -10.19
N ALA A 103 -9.61 -2.50 -9.03
CA ALA A 103 -10.90 -2.01 -8.55
C ALA A 103 -10.73 -0.91 -7.51
N GLY A 104 -11.75 -0.08 -7.35
CA GLY A 104 -11.86 0.83 -6.23
C GLY A 104 -13.20 1.56 -6.23
N GLU A 105 -13.49 2.22 -5.12
CA GLU A 105 -14.72 2.96 -4.88
C GLU A 105 -14.45 4.05 -3.84
N SER A 106 -15.17 5.16 -3.96
CA SER A 106 -15.12 6.25 -3.02
C SER A 106 -16.53 6.77 -2.74
N ILE A 107 -16.71 7.29 -1.52
CA ILE A 107 -17.98 7.87 -1.08
C ILE A 107 -18.30 9.16 -1.85
N ASP A 108 -17.27 9.91 -2.29
CA ASP A 108 -17.44 11.14 -3.07
C ASP A 108 -17.61 10.90 -4.59
N GLY A 109 -17.61 9.64 -5.04
CA GLY A 109 -17.73 9.27 -6.45
C GLY A 109 -16.49 9.58 -7.30
N SER A 110 -15.35 9.95 -6.67
CA SER A 110 -14.07 10.10 -7.37
C SER A 110 -13.60 8.80 -8.04
N SER A 111 -12.73 8.93 -9.03
CA SER A 111 -12.07 7.81 -9.71
C SER A 111 -10.76 7.36 -9.04
N ALA A 112 -10.50 7.83 -7.82
CA ALA A 112 -9.27 7.56 -7.08
C ALA A 112 -9.47 7.72 -5.56
N ALA A 113 -8.74 6.92 -4.77
CA ALA A 113 -8.69 7.07 -3.32
C ALA A 113 -7.80 8.26 -2.96
N LYS A 114 -8.42 9.39 -2.62
CA LYS A 114 -7.72 10.62 -2.21
C LYS A 114 -7.39 10.55 -0.72
N PHE A 115 -6.22 11.04 -0.35
CA PHE A 115 -5.79 11.18 1.04
C PHE A 115 -4.79 12.33 1.20
N SER A 116 -4.70 12.89 2.38
CA SER A 116 -3.83 14.01 2.74
C SER A 116 -2.98 13.67 3.97
N THR A 117 -1.98 14.50 4.28
CA THR A 117 -1.24 14.39 5.54
C THR A 117 -2.19 14.40 6.72
N GLY A 118 -2.01 13.46 7.65
CA GLY A 118 -2.85 13.26 8.82
C GLY A 118 -3.88 12.14 8.66
N ASP A 119 -4.26 11.81 7.42
CA ASP A 119 -5.25 10.76 7.15
C ASP A 119 -4.79 9.38 7.60
N ILE A 120 -5.77 8.52 7.83
CA ILE A 120 -5.57 7.15 8.29
C ILE A 120 -5.78 6.21 7.12
N ILE A 121 -4.77 5.39 6.85
CA ILE A 121 -4.80 4.37 5.82
C ILE A 121 -4.68 3.02 6.50
N SER A 122 -5.53 2.06 6.15
CA SER A 122 -5.29 0.66 6.50
C SER A 122 -4.93 -0.13 5.25
N MET A 123 -3.93 -0.99 5.33
CA MET A 123 -3.61 -1.92 4.24
C MET A 123 -3.69 -3.34 4.74
N ASN A 124 -4.33 -4.18 3.93
CA ASN A 124 -4.30 -5.62 4.09
C ASN A 124 -3.58 -6.23 2.89
N VAL A 125 -2.80 -7.27 3.13
CA VAL A 125 -2.04 -7.99 2.11
C VAL A 125 -2.37 -9.46 2.23
N ALA A 126 -2.88 -10.05 1.15
CA ALA A 126 -3.13 -11.46 1.01
C ALA A 126 -2.10 -12.06 0.07
N ALA A 127 -1.20 -12.91 0.59
CA ALA A 127 -0.27 -13.69 -0.23
C ALA A 127 -0.84 -15.10 -0.50
N THR A 128 -0.74 -15.54 -1.75
CA THR A 128 -1.25 -16.84 -2.21
C THR A 128 -0.31 -17.47 -3.24
N THR A 129 -0.69 -18.59 -3.86
CA THR A 129 0.01 -19.20 -5.00
C THR A 129 -0.29 -18.41 -6.29
N SER A 130 0.54 -18.57 -7.33
CA SER A 130 0.30 -17.90 -8.62
C SER A 130 -0.98 -18.40 -9.32
N SER A 131 -1.37 -19.66 -9.13
CA SER A 131 -2.60 -20.23 -9.70
C SER A 131 -3.85 -19.56 -9.14
N ASP A 132 -3.82 -19.22 -7.85
CA ASP A 132 -5.02 -18.77 -7.13
C ASP A 132 -5.15 -17.24 -7.11
N LEU A 133 -4.18 -16.51 -7.68
CA LEU A 133 -4.11 -15.06 -7.61
C LEU A 133 -5.33 -14.37 -8.23
N TYR A 134 -5.81 -14.87 -9.37
CA TYR A 134 -6.97 -14.29 -10.07
C TYR A 134 -8.26 -14.57 -9.32
N ASP A 135 -8.45 -15.80 -8.82
CA ASP A 135 -9.61 -16.19 -8.03
C ASP A 135 -9.65 -15.43 -6.71
N LEU A 136 -8.50 -15.27 -6.05
CA LEU A 136 -8.37 -14.42 -4.87
C LEU A 136 -8.69 -12.96 -5.20
N SER A 137 -8.18 -12.42 -6.32
CA SER A 137 -8.47 -11.04 -6.74
C SER A 137 -9.97 -10.83 -6.94
N TYR A 138 -10.65 -11.79 -7.57
CA TYR A 138 -12.09 -11.78 -7.79
C TYR A 138 -12.87 -11.92 -6.48
N GLY A 139 -12.41 -12.79 -5.59
CA GLY A 139 -12.94 -12.96 -4.24
C GLY A 139 -12.90 -11.68 -3.42
N ILE A 140 -11.73 -11.04 -3.39
CA ILE A 140 -11.52 -9.72 -2.76
C ILE A 140 -12.45 -8.68 -3.39
N LEU A 141 -12.59 -8.67 -4.72
CA LEU A 141 -13.50 -7.77 -5.43
C LEU A 141 -14.96 -7.98 -5.03
N ALA A 142 -15.42 -9.23 -4.91
CA ALA A 142 -16.79 -9.55 -4.51
C ALA A 142 -17.08 -9.12 -3.07
N ILE A 143 -16.15 -9.38 -2.14
CA ILE A 143 -16.24 -8.91 -0.75
C ILE A 143 -16.26 -7.38 -0.71
N PHE A 144 -15.36 -6.75 -1.47
CA PHE A 144 -15.27 -5.31 -1.58
C PHE A 144 -16.59 -4.69 -2.05
N LYS A 145 -17.12 -5.15 -3.19
CA LYS A 145 -18.37 -4.63 -3.77
C LYS A 145 -19.60 -4.86 -2.91
N SER A 146 -19.68 -5.99 -2.20
CA SER A 146 -20.82 -6.28 -1.34
C SER A 146 -20.84 -5.45 -0.04
N ARG A 147 -19.69 -4.88 0.37
CA ARG A 147 -19.56 -4.30 1.71
C ARG A 147 -19.19 -2.83 1.74
N PHE A 148 -18.51 -2.30 0.71
CA PHE A 148 -17.91 -0.97 0.77
C PHE A 148 -18.87 0.11 1.29
N GLN A 149 -20.09 0.16 0.77
CA GLN A 149 -21.11 1.16 1.16
C GLN A 149 -21.59 1.02 2.62
N ASN A 150 -21.42 -0.16 3.22
CA ASN A 150 -21.84 -0.46 4.59
C ASN A 150 -20.71 -0.28 5.61
N ILE A 151 -19.49 0.06 5.17
CA ILE A 151 -18.36 0.28 6.07
C ILE A 151 -18.42 1.71 6.59
N GLU A 152 -18.85 1.88 7.85
CA GLU A 152 -18.86 3.19 8.49
C GLU A 152 -17.46 3.78 8.58
N GLY A 153 -17.32 5.04 8.15
CA GLY A 153 -16.07 5.79 8.28
C GLY A 153 -15.03 5.56 7.20
N ILE A 154 -15.26 4.65 6.24
CA ILE A 154 -14.42 4.59 5.04
C ILE A 154 -14.73 5.79 4.12
N THR A 155 -13.71 6.33 3.46
CA THR A 155 -13.88 7.40 2.44
C THR A 155 -13.61 6.88 1.04
N ALA A 156 -12.62 6.00 0.90
CA ALA A 156 -12.28 5.33 -0.35
C ALA A 156 -11.55 4.03 -0.08
N SER A 157 -11.61 3.11 -1.03
CA SER A 157 -10.77 1.91 -1.02
C SER A 157 -10.40 1.47 -2.43
N VAL A 158 -9.22 0.87 -2.54
CA VAL A 158 -8.64 0.38 -3.79
C VAL A 158 -8.09 -1.03 -3.60
N CYS A 159 -8.32 -1.88 -4.59
CA CYS A 159 -7.76 -3.21 -4.69
C CYS A 159 -6.64 -3.23 -5.73
N LEU A 160 -5.51 -3.78 -5.33
CA LEU A 160 -4.24 -3.75 -6.03
C LEU A 160 -3.69 -5.16 -6.16
N ARG A 161 -3.05 -5.46 -7.29
CA ARG A 161 -2.33 -6.72 -7.51
C ARG A 161 -0.85 -6.42 -7.67
N CYS A 162 -0.01 -7.14 -6.94
CA CYS A 162 1.45 -7.03 -7.08
C CYS A 162 1.91 -7.64 -8.41
N GLU A 163 2.81 -6.96 -9.12
CA GLU A 163 3.29 -7.43 -10.43
C GLU A 163 4.33 -8.56 -10.31
N ILE A 164 5.14 -8.57 -9.25
CA ILE A 164 6.27 -9.50 -9.12
C ILE A 164 5.99 -10.69 -8.20
N MET A 165 4.96 -10.59 -7.35
CA MET A 165 4.59 -11.62 -6.38
C MET A 165 3.09 -11.89 -6.41
N PRO A 166 2.65 -13.13 -6.14
CA PRO A 166 1.23 -13.49 -6.05
C PRO A 166 0.60 -12.93 -4.77
N ARG A 167 0.40 -11.62 -4.75
CA ARG A 167 -0.16 -10.87 -3.63
C ARG A 167 -1.23 -9.90 -4.10
N VAL A 168 -2.32 -9.86 -3.34
CA VAL A 168 -3.37 -8.86 -3.47
C VAL A 168 -3.31 -7.93 -2.27
N VAL A 169 -3.43 -6.63 -2.51
CA VAL A 169 -3.45 -5.60 -1.47
C VAL A 169 -4.76 -4.84 -1.58
N TRP A 170 -5.41 -4.57 -0.46
CA TRP A 170 -6.50 -3.60 -0.42
C TRP A 170 -6.21 -2.51 0.60
N LEU A 171 -6.26 -1.29 0.11
CA LEU A 171 -5.94 -0.06 0.82
C LEU A 171 -7.25 0.69 1.05
N ASN A 172 -7.55 0.97 2.32
CA ASN A 172 -8.71 1.76 2.72
C ASN A 172 -8.26 3.09 3.31
N VAL A 173 -8.92 4.17 2.93
CA VAL A 173 -8.77 5.50 3.54
C VAL A 173 -9.93 5.71 4.51
N TRP A 174 -9.62 6.16 5.72
CA TRP A 174 -10.57 6.30 6.82
C TRP A 174 -10.74 7.75 7.25
N LYS A 175 -11.96 8.13 7.63
CA LYS A 175 -12.28 9.43 8.23
C LYS A 175 -11.55 9.66 9.55
N SER A 176 -11.36 8.60 10.34
CA SER A 176 -10.66 8.67 11.61
C SER A 176 -10.10 7.31 12.03
N LEU A 177 -9.11 7.35 12.93
CA LEU A 177 -8.50 6.15 13.50
C LEU A 177 -9.51 5.35 14.35
N GLN A 178 -10.41 6.05 15.05
CA GLN A 178 -11.45 5.43 15.87
C GLN A 178 -12.39 4.58 15.02
N LEU A 179 -12.87 5.11 13.88
CA LEU A 179 -13.77 4.37 12.98
C LEU A 179 -13.06 3.17 12.34
N CYS A 180 -11.79 3.32 12.00
CA CYS A 180 -10.93 2.22 11.55
C CYS A 180 -10.91 1.09 12.59
N TYR A 181 -10.60 1.39 13.86
CA TYR A 181 -10.61 0.38 14.92
C TYR A 181 -11.99 -0.22 15.19
N SER A 182 -13.05 0.58 15.20
CA SER A 182 -14.42 0.08 15.37
C SER A 182 -14.77 -0.97 14.33
N TRP A 183 -14.41 -0.73 13.06
CA TRP A 183 -14.64 -1.70 11.99
C TRP A 183 -13.78 -2.96 12.14
N ILE A 184 -12.49 -2.81 12.45
CA ILE A 184 -11.57 -3.94 12.65
C ILE A 184 -12.04 -4.81 13.82
N LEU A 185 -12.42 -4.21 14.93
CA LEU A 185 -12.80 -4.92 16.15
C LEU A 185 -14.17 -5.59 16.05
N ASN A 186 -15.01 -5.19 15.08
CA ASN A 186 -16.27 -5.85 14.80
C ASN A 186 -16.03 -7.32 14.36
N LYS A 187 -16.52 -8.28 15.15
CA LYS A 187 -16.29 -9.71 14.93
C LYS A 187 -17.03 -10.25 13.72
N GLU A 188 -18.22 -9.75 13.40
CA GLU A 188 -19.07 -10.30 12.34
C GLU A 188 -18.53 -9.95 10.95
N SER A 189 -18.07 -8.71 10.77
CA SER A 189 -17.43 -8.24 9.54
C SER A 189 -16.16 -9.05 9.25
N ARG A 190 -15.30 -9.24 10.26
CA ARG A 190 -14.04 -9.98 10.11
C ARG A 190 -14.27 -11.47 9.85
N LYS A 191 -15.13 -12.13 10.64
CA LYS A 191 -15.37 -13.58 10.55
C LYS A 191 -15.85 -13.98 9.16
N SER A 192 -16.78 -13.23 8.60
CA SER A 192 -17.33 -13.50 7.27
C SER A 192 -16.34 -13.26 6.13
N MET A 193 -15.39 -12.32 6.28
CA MET A 193 -14.30 -12.12 5.32
C MET A 193 -13.26 -13.25 5.40
N LEU A 194 -12.83 -13.61 6.61
CA LEU A 194 -11.83 -14.66 6.83
C LEU A 194 -12.30 -16.02 6.32
N LEU A 195 -13.55 -16.40 6.59
CA LEU A 195 -14.12 -17.67 6.12
C LEU A 195 -14.08 -17.84 4.59
N TYR A 196 -14.16 -16.74 3.85
CA TYR A 196 -14.04 -16.78 2.39
C TYR A 196 -12.57 -16.92 1.96
N LEU A 197 -11.66 -16.22 2.65
CA LEU A 197 -10.23 -16.23 2.35
C LEU A 197 -9.53 -17.55 2.76
N ASP A 198 -10.06 -18.27 3.75
CA ASP A 198 -9.53 -19.56 4.21
C ASP A 198 -9.39 -20.60 3.08
N ARG A 199 -10.21 -20.48 2.02
CA ARG A 199 -10.18 -21.37 0.85
C ARG A 199 -8.90 -21.25 0.02
N PHE A 200 -8.19 -20.13 0.13
CA PHE A 200 -6.99 -19.85 -0.68
C PHE A 200 -5.69 -20.03 0.11
N SER A 201 -5.72 -20.62 1.32
CA SER A 201 -4.54 -20.80 2.19
C SER A 201 -3.71 -19.50 2.35
N VAL A 202 -4.40 -18.37 2.46
CA VAL A 202 -3.79 -17.04 2.38
C VAL A 202 -2.97 -16.73 3.61
N ASN A 203 -1.76 -16.20 3.42
CA ASN A 203 -1.06 -15.48 4.48
C ASN A 203 -1.52 -14.01 4.49
N LEU A 204 -2.42 -13.69 5.42
CA LEU A 204 -2.99 -12.35 5.58
C LEU A 204 -2.13 -11.51 6.53
N LYS A 205 -1.61 -10.38 6.03
CA LYS A 205 -0.95 -9.35 6.83
C LYS A 205 -1.80 -8.08 6.85
N TYR A 206 -1.75 -7.35 7.96
CA TYR A 206 -2.53 -6.14 8.15
C TYR A 206 -1.74 -5.10 8.95
N ASP A 207 -1.85 -3.83 8.56
CA ASP A 207 -1.36 -2.72 9.36
C ASP A 207 -2.14 -1.42 9.09
N ILE A 208 -2.05 -0.49 10.03
CA ILE A 208 -2.65 0.85 9.96
C ILE A 208 -1.54 1.88 9.96
N PHE A 209 -1.67 2.85 9.06
CA PHE A 209 -0.71 3.90 8.84
C PHE A 209 -1.36 5.26 9.02
N ARG A 210 -0.54 6.19 9.51
CA ARG A 210 -0.80 7.61 9.35
C ARG A 210 -0.03 8.13 8.15
N VAL A 211 -0.68 8.93 7.32
CA VAL A 211 -0.01 9.68 6.25
C VAL A 211 0.78 10.82 6.90
N ILE A 212 2.11 10.77 6.83
CA ILE A 212 2.98 11.79 7.44
C ILE A 212 3.53 12.80 6.43
N HIS A 213 3.46 12.48 5.14
CA HIS A 213 3.86 13.38 4.07
C HIS A 213 3.11 13.09 2.79
N VAL A 214 2.77 14.13 2.03
CA VAL A 214 2.30 14.05 0.64
C VAL A 214 3.11 15.04 -0.18
N SER A 215 3.58 14.62 -1.36
CA SER A 215 4.29 15.52 -2.25
C SER A 215 3.32 16.55 -2.84
N GLY A 216 3.56 17.83 -2.59
CA GLY A 216 2.79 18.93 -3.17
C GLY A 216 3.11 19.19 -4.63
N ASP A 217 2.14 19.70 -5.40
CA ASP A 217 2.40 20.18 -6.76
C ASP A 217 3.24 21.44 -6.71
N HIS A 218 4.39 21.41 -7.38
CA HIS A 218 4.85 22.59 -8.12
C HIS A 218 4.37 22.60 -9.58
N ASN A 219 3.72 21.53 -10.07
CA ASN A 219 3.11 21.49 -11.40
C ASN A 219 1.70 20.89 -11.34
N GLY A 220 0.69 21.75 -11.40
CA GLY A 220 -0.72 21.38 -11.50
C GLY A 220 -1.06 20.73 -12.83
N LEU A 221 -0.71 19.46 -13.01
CA LEU A 221 -1.38 18.62 -13.99
C LEU A 221 -2.76 18.29 -13.44
N ASN A 222 -3.71 19.19 -13.73
CA ASN A 222 -5.13 18.90 -13.68
C ASN A 222 -5.40 17.68 -14.56
N PHE A 223 -5.40 16.49 -13.97
CA PHE A 223 -5.98 15.30 -14.58
C PHE A 223 -7.51 15.46 -14.57
N GLN A 224 -8.01 16.45 -15.30
CA GLN A 224 -9.36 16.37 -15.84
C GLN A 224 -9.30 15.31 -16.94
N SER A 225 -10.19 14.33 -16.84
CA SER A 225 -10.37 13.30 -17.86
C SER A 225 -10.65 13.97 -19.21
N SER A 226 -9.62 14.13 -20.02
CA SER A 226 -9.78 14.54 -21.40
C SER A 226 -10.46 13.39 -22.13
N SER A 227 -11.68 13.63 -22.55
CA SER A 227 -12.50 12.78 -23.40
C SER A 227 -11.68 12.18 -24.56
N ALA A 228 -11.77 10.86 -24.71
CA ALA A 228 -11.29 10.14 -25.88
C ALA A 228 -12.04 10.66 -27.11
N ASN A 229 -11.41 11.57 -27.86
CA ASN A 229 -11.68 11.90 -29.25
C ASN A 229 -10.73 13.03 -29.65
N GLN A 230 -9.48 12.69 -29.94
CA GLN A 230 -8.65 13.38 -30.93
C GLN A 230 -7.31 12.64 -31.07
N LEU A 231 -6.86 12.55 -32.32
CA LEU A 231 -5.58 12.01 -32.80
C LEU A 231 -5.55 10.50 -33.10
N LEU A 232 -6.39 10.15 -34.08
CA LEU A 232 -5.91 9.41 -35.24
C LEU A 232 -4.87 10.26 -35.99
N GLU A 233 -3.91 9.56 -36.61
CA GLU A 233 -2.94 9.99 -37.62
C GLU A 233 -1.47 10.16 -37.17
N ASN A 234 -0.63 9.46 -37.94
CA ASN A 234 0.84 9.38 -37.97
C ASN A 234 1.49 8.44 -36.93
N GLY A 235 2.24 7.40 -37.28
CA GLY A 235 2.81 6.99 -38.56
C GLY A 235 4.18 6.32 -38.31
N LYS A 236 4.26 5.01 -38.59
CA LYS A 236 5.44 4.19 -38.98
C LYS A 236 6.64 3.96 -38.04
N GLU A 237 6.78 2.67 -37.69
CA GLU A 237 7.95 1.77 -37.80
C GLU A 237 9.39 2.29 -37.62
N SER A 238 10.17 1.61 -36.76
CA SER A 238 11.30 0.77 -37.20
C SER A 238 11.89 -0.09 -36.07
N THR A 239 12.37 -1.26 -36.47
CA THR A 239 12.89 -2.41 -35.74
C THR A 239 14.40 -2.28 -35.44
N GLY A 240 14.87 -2.95 -34.38
CA GLY A 240 16.30 -3.10 -34.11
C GLY A 240 16.60 -3.91 -32.84
N THR A 241 16.91 -5.19 -33.02
CA THR A 241 17.28 -6.21 -32.03
C THR A 241 18.70 -6.04 -31.48
N GLY A 242 18.91 -6.38 -30.20
CA GLY A 242 20.23 -6.58 -29.61
C GLY A 242 20.13 -7.26 -28.24
N SER A 243 20.41 -8.56 -28.20
CA SER A 243 20.43 -9.43 -27.03
C SER A 243 21.74 -9.33 -26.24
N ALA A 244 21.65 -9.28 -24.91
CA ALA A 244 22.74 -9.67 -24.03
C ALA A 244 22.18 -10.22 -22.70
N GLU A 245 22.36 -11.52 -22.51
CA GLU A 245 22.17 -12.23 -21.24
C GLU A 245 23.22 -11.77 -20.22
N LEU A 246 22.79 -11.45 -18.99
CA LEU A 246 23.66 -11.52 -17.82
C LEU A 246 22.93 -12.25 -16.69
N ARG A 247 23.54 -13.38 -16.31
CA ARG A 247 23.10 -14.35 -15.31
C ARG A 247 23.15 -13.72 -13.91
N TYR A 248 22.05 -13.76 -13.16
CA TYR A 248 22.06 -13.50 -11.72
C TYR A 248 22.17 -14.81 -10.94
N ALA A 249 23.18 -14.88 -10.08
CA ALA A 249 23.40 -15.95 -9.13
C ALA A 249 22.28 -15.97 -8.08
N ALA A 250 21.78 -17.17 -7.79
CA ALA A 250 20.77 -17.42 -6.77
C ALA A 250 21.33 -17.10 -5.38
N ASN A 251 20.61 -16.29 -4.61
CA ASN A 251 20.70 -16.27 -3.15
C ASN A 251 19.33 -16.68 -2.60
N GLU A 252 19.34 -17.72 -1.77
CA GLU A 252 18.17 -18.30 -1.11
C GLU A 252 17.42 -17.28 -0.23
N PRO A 253 16.08 -17.42 -0.10
CA PRO A 253 15.27 -16.41 0.57
C PRO A 253 15.24 -16.59 2.10
N CYS A 254 15.41 -15.47 2.81
CA CYS A 254 15.18 -15.25 4.23
C CYS A 254 13.70 -15.46 4.65
N ILE A 255 13.18 -16.68 4.51
CA ILE A 255 11.80 -17.06 4.87
C ILE A 255 11.66 -17.27 6.39
N ALA A 256 12.75 -17.49 7.14
CA ALA A 256 12.67 -17.91 8.53
C ALA A 256 12.39 -16.79 9.56
N VAL A 257 12.58 -15.50 9.23
CA VAL A 257 12.52 -14.42 10.24
C VAL A 257 11.11 -13.83 10.41
N PHE A 258 10.22 -13.98 9.42
CA PHE A 258 8.87 -13.39 9.47
C PHE A 258 7.83 -14.26 10.21
N SER A 259 8.04 -15.56 10.36
CA SER A 259 7.08 -16.47 11.00
C SER A 259 6.97 -16.24 12.52
N ASN A 260 8.10 -15.95 13.18
CA ASN A 260 8.15 -15.83 14.65
C ASN A 260 7.57 -14.50 15.18
N TYR A 261 7.49 -13.45 14.36
CA TYR A 261 6.91 -12.16 14.80
C TYR A 261 5.38 -12.17 14.82
N ILE A 262 4.73 -12.93 13.92
CA ILE A 262 3.27 -12.97 13.81
C ILE A 262 2.63 -13.74 14.99
N SER A 263 3.24 -14.86 15.42
CA SER A 263 2.78 -15.59 16.60
C SER A 263 2.89 -14.77 17.89
N CYS A 264 3.97 -14.00 18.03
CA CYS A 264 4.14 -13.07 19.16
C CYS A 264 3.20 -11.86 19.07
N PHE A 265 2.91 -11.33 17.88
CA PHE A 265 2.07 -10.15 17.72
C PHE A 265 0.58 -10.44 17.93
N VAL A 266 0.06 -11.57 17.44
CA VAL A 266 -1.33 -11.98 17.71
C VAL A 266 -1.54 -12.21 19.21
N ASN A 267 -0.57 -12.83 19.90
CA ASN A 267 -0.63 -13.03 21.36
C ASN A 267 -0.40 -11.73 22.15
N SER A 268 0.48 -10.84 21.70
CA SER A 268 0.72 -9.54 22.36
C SER A 268 -0.45 -8.59 22.18
N VAL A 269 -1.11 -8.55 21.02
CA VAL A 269 -2.35 -7.78 20.82
C VAL A 269 -3.47 -8.35 21.69
N TYR A 270 -3.55 -9.67 21.88
CA TYR A 270 -4.51 -10.29 22.80
C TYR A 270 -4.22 -9.96 24.27
N LYS A 271 -2.95 -9.94 24.69
CA LYS A 271 -2.54 -9.53 26.03
C LYS A 271 -2.76 -8.03 26.27
N PHE A 272 -2.44 -7.19 25.30
CA PHE A 272 -2.66 -5.74 25.40
C PHE A 272 -4.16 -5.41 25.38
N TYR A 273 -4.96 -6.15 24.61
CA TYR A 273 -6.42 -6.05 24.63
C TYR A 273 -6.99 -6.41 26.00
N ASN A 274 -6.56 -7.52 26.62
CA ASN A 274 -7.03 -7.89 27.95
C ASN A 274 -6.58 -6.89 29.03
N ILE A 275 -5.36 -6.37 28.95
CA ILE A 275 -4.86 -5.36 29.89
C ILE A 275 -5.61 -4.03 29.71
N PHE A 276 -5.80 -3.58 28.47
CA PHE A 276 -6.47 -2.31 28.16
C PHE A 276 -7.98 -2.36 28.46
N VAL A 277 -8.65 -3.49 28.18
CA VAL A 277 -10.06 -3.69 28.52
C VAL A 277 -10.27 -3.84 30.03
N ASN A 278 -9.36 -4.49 30.75
CA ASN A 278 -9.43 -4.54 32.22
C ASN A 278 -9.14 -3.17 32.86
N TYR A 279 -8.17 -2.42 32.33
CA TYR A 279 -7.86 -1.07 32.79
C TYR A 279 -9.02 -0.10 32.55
N LEU A 280 -9.68 -0.18 31.39
CA LEU A 280 -10.89 0.59 31.11
C LEU A 280 -12.09 0.15 31.96
N ARG A 281 -12.22 -1.14 32.29
CA ARG A 281 -13.26 -1.61 33.22
C ARG A 281 -13.06 -1.09 34.64
N GLU A 282 -11.84 -1.09 35.16
CA GLU A 282 -11.58 -0.55 36.50
C GLU A 282 -11.74 0.96 36.56
N LEU A 283 -11.38 1.69 35.50
CA LEU A 283 -11.63 3.14 35.42
C LEU A 283 -13.11 3.49 35.35
N ILE A 284 -13.95 2.65 34.73
CA ILE A 284 -15.40 2.88 34.63
C ILE A 284 -16.12 2.46 35.92
N PHE A 285 -15.60 1.51 36.69
CA PHE A 285 -16.18 1.10 37.97
C PHE A 285 -15.80 1.99 39.16
N LEU A 286 -14.75 2.82 39.05
CA LEU A 286 -14.35 3.77 40.10
C LEU A 286 -15.10 5.12 40.04
N GLU A 287 -15.96 5.33 39.04
CA GLU A 287 -16.83 6.53 38.93
C GLU A 287 -18.29 6.27 39.38
N TYR A 288 -18.58 5.10 39.96
CA TYR A 288 -19.94 4.72 40.40
C TYR A 288 -20.00 4.04 41.79
N ASP A 289 -19.16 4.47 42.73
CA ASP A 289 -19.37 4.27 44.18
C ASP A 289 -19.17 5.59 44.94
#